data_AF-A0A7Y8J116-F1
#
_entry.id   AF-A0A7Y8J116-F1
#
_cell.length_a   1.000
_cell.length_b   1.000
_cell.length_c   1.000
_cell.angle_alpha   90.00
_cell.angle_beta   90.00
_cell.angle_gamma   90.00
#
_symmetry.space_group_name_H-M   'P 1'
#
loop_
_entity.id
_entity.type
_entity.pdbx_description
1 polymer ?
#
loop_
_entity_poly.entity_id
_entity_poly.type
_entity_poly.pdbx_seq_one_letter_code
_entity_poly.pdbx_strand_id
1 'polypeptide(L)'
;MNHGALRSESLEEGGRLLRACVGRGSEIRLWSAPDGVDPERTGVIPMAFQMQLMWALALASLLPTGFHQTAGLPRAARDSIDAAVSEAYEAAAAAFPCKVKRRGRPRMMRWEDVDRCLNNAVSRVDWDELSRRLESVRASTPGYSPAEFTAAVEASLSAGALTLERLFVIKDEKVLLPLTNSLLKYLPADSLMGLPVSDKVGTQVGTFAGIYSYERTGGLATANKYRLTLFQYNDRNGNVQSPFDKLLLDSFGVPWRDARSQPGFRLPSDRLALSP
;
A
#
# COMPACT_ATOMS: atom_id res chain seq x y z
N MET A 1 -56.32 28.12 6.79
CA MET A 1 -56.44 28.91 8.04
C MET A 1 -55.09 28.76 8.75
N ASN A 2 -54.09 29.64 8.53
CA ASN A 2 -53.84 30.95 9.18
C ASN A 2 -54.08 30.88 10.70
N HIS A 3 -53.22 31.26 11.64
CA HIS A 3 -51.97 32.05 11.75
C HIS A 3 -51.14 31.43 12.91
N GLY A 4 -49.88 31.74 13.22
CA GLY A 4 -49.13 32.96 12.97
C GLY A 4 -47.67 32.86 13.44
N ALA A 5 -46.90 33.83 12.95
CA ALA A 5 -45.51 34.08 13.22
C ALA A 5 -45.31 34.75 14.58
N LEU A 6 -44.12 34.55 15.16
CA LEU A 6 -43.45 35.57 15.97
C LEU A 6 -41.99 35.66 15.53
N ARG A 7 -41.57 36.92 15.43
CA ARG A 7 -40.37 37.51 14.83
C ARG A 7 -39.91 38.53 15.86
N SER A 8 -38.60 38.58 16.17
CA SER A 8 -37.86 39.78 16.62
C SER A 8 -36.45 39.34 17.03
N GLU A 9 -35.41 39.70 16.27
CA GLU A 9 -34.50 40.85 16.48
C GLU A 9 -33.28 40.45 17.33
N SER A 10 -32.08 40.39 16.76
CA SER A 10 -31.17 41.50 16.41
C SER A 10 -30.52 42.13 17.63
N LEU A 11 -29.20 41.96 17.75
CA LEU A 11 -28.31 42.95 18.36
C LEU A 11 -26.90 42.77 17.80
N GLU A 12 -26.45 43.82 17.14
CA GLU A 12 -25.10 44.07 16.64
C GLU A 12 -24.09 44.34 17.78
N GLU A 13 -22.83 44.48 17.35
CA GLU A 13 -21.84 45.46 17.82
C GLU A 13 -20.78 45.09 18.88
N GLY A 14 -19.57 45.56 18.56
CA GLY A 14 -18.43 45.79 19.48
C GLY A 14 -17.48 44.60 19.62
N GLY A 15 -16.17 44.69 19.42
CA GLY A 15 -15.29 45.84 19.43
C GLY A 15 -13.86 45.34 19.62
N ARG A 16 -12.90 46.12 19.12
CA ARG A 16 -11.46 45.83 19.08
C ARG A 16 -10.79 45.76 20.46
N LEU A 17 -9.55 45.25 20.41
CA LEU A 17 -8.38 45.56 21.24
C LEU A 17 -8.34 45.01 22.67
N LEU A 18 -7.33 44.17 22.93
CA LEU A 18 -6.41 44.36 24.06
C LEU A 18 -5.03 43.79 23.71
N ARG A 19 -4.02 44.66 23.82
CA ARG A 19 -2.58 44.36 23.75
C ARG A 19 -2.07 43.94 25.14
N ALA A 20 -1.04 43.09 25.10
CA ALA A 20 0.18 43.08 25.92
C ALA A 20 0.14 42.58 27.38
N CYS A 21 0.95 41.54 27.63
CA CYS A 21 2.04 41.45 28.62
C CYS A 21 3.00 40.34 28.13
N VAL A 22 4.20 40.65 27.62
CA VAL A 22 5.52 40.73 28.31
C VAL A 22 6.01 39.40 28.89
N GLY A 23 7.19 38.94 28.41
CA GLY A 23 8.05 38.03 29.17
C GLY A 23 9.06 37.19 28.37
N ARG A 24 10.26 37.75 28.15
CA ARG A 24 11.63 37.14 28.17
C ARG A 24 11.79 35.69 27.65
N GLY A 25 12.61 35.41 26.62
CA GLY A 25 13.99 35.85 26.48
C GLY A 25 14.94 34.82 27.11
N SER A 26 15.23 33.73 26.39
CA SER A 26 16.28 32.76 26.74
C SER A 26 17.41 32.84 25.73
N GLU A 27 18.47 33.49 26.19
CA GLU A 27 19.81 33.66 25.62
C GLU A 27 20.56 32.32 25.74
N ILE A 28 21.06 31.74 24.65
CA ILE A 28 22.12 30.74 24.67
C ILE A 28 23.35 31.40 24.05
N ARG A 29 24.37 31.66 24.87
CA ARG A 29 25.65 32.22 24.44
C ARG A 29 26.56 31.16 23.82
N LEU A 30 27.17 31.60 22.73
CA LEU A 30 28.55 31.40 22.25
C LEU A 30 29.36 30.26 22.87
N TRP A 31 29.95 29.42 22.01
CA TRP A 31 31.41 29.23 21.98
C TRP A 31 31.90 29.26 20.53
N SER A 32 32.69 30.30 20.21
CA SER A 32 33.42 30.45 18.95
C SER A 32 34.73 29.68 19.03
N ALA A 33 35.08 28.92 17.99
CA ALA A 33 36.41 28.35 17.83
C ALA A 33 37.35 29.38 17.18
N PRO A 34 38.61 29.52 17.63
CA PRO A 34 39.56 30.46 17.06
C PRO A 34 40.23 29.92 15.77
N ASP A 35 40.36 30.82 14.81
CA ASP A 35 41.17 30.69 13.60
C ASP A 35 42.68 30.75 13.90
N GLY A 36 43.47 30.06 13.07
CA GLY A 36 44.86 30.44 12.79
C GLY A 36 45.94 29.47 13.25
N VAL A 37 46.28 28.50 12.38
CA VAL A 37 47.67 28.01 12.27
C VAL A 37 48.02 27.88 10.79
N ASP A 38 49.01 28.65 10.39
CA ASP A 38 49.59 28.82 9.06
C ASP A 38 50.39 27.55 8.63
N PRO A 39 50.40 27.18 7.33
CA PRO A 39 51.29 26.16 6.78
C PRO A 39 52.67 26.77 6.47
N GLU A 40 53.69 25.92 6.34
CA GLU A 40 55.09 26.24 5.99
C GLU A 40 56.01 26.73 7.13
N ARG A 41 56.72 25.77 7.74
CA ARG A 41 58.14 25.96 8.09
C ARG A 41 58.91 24.64 7.96
N THR A 42 59.46 24.48 6.76
CA THR A 42 60.69 23.79 6.34
C THR A 42 61.48 22.97 7.37
N GLY A 43 61.80 21.73 6.99
CA GLY A 43 62.78 20.87 7.68
C GLY A 43 62.92 19.47 7.07
N VAL A 44 63.46 19.39 5.86
CA VAL A 44 63.90 18.21 5.08
C VAL A 44 64.41 17.01 5.91
N ILE A 45 63.83 15.81 5.79
CA ILE A 45 64.53 14.48 5.84
C ILE A 45 63.66 13.42 5.10
N PRO A 46 64.18 12.26 4.61
CA PRO A 46 64.36 11.95 3.18
C PRO A 46 63.49 10.80 2.65
N MET A 47 63.39 10.71 1.31
CA MET A 47 62.77 9.62 0.53
C MET A 47 63.46 8.26 0.71
N ALA A 48 63.28 7.60 1.86
CA ALA A 48 63.76 6.24 2.07
C ALA A 48 62.86 5.37 2.97
N PHE A 49 61.60 5.77 3.16
CA PHE A 49 60.67 5.04 4.05
C PHE A 49 59.26 4.90 3.44
N GLN A 50 59.16 4.73 2.12
CA GLN A 50 57.90 4.55 1.40
C GLN A 50 57.80 3.24 0.62
N MET A 51 58.62 2.24 0.95
CA MET A 51 58.65 0.94 0.23
C MET A 51 58.76 -0.30 1.13
N GLN A 52 58.29 -0.24 2.39
CA GLN A 52 58.20 -1.44 3.26
C GLN A 52 56.85 -1.65 3.96
N LEU A 53 55.86 -0.78 3.73
CA LEU A 53 54.48 -0.98 4.21
C LEU A 53 53.47 -1.21 3.07
N MET A 54 53.92 -1.75 1.94
CA MET A 54 53.05 -2.23 0.85
C MET A 54 53.08 -3.76 0.65
N TRP A 55 53.76 -4.50 1.54
CA TRP A 55 53.79 -5.98 1.51
C TRP A 55 52.96 -6.66 2.61
N ALA A 56 52.23 -5.89 3.44
CA ALA A 56 51.33 -6.42 4.48
C ALA A 56 49.82 -6.29 4.13
N LEU A 57 49.49 -5.91 2.89
CA LEU A 57 48.11 -5.82 2.36
C LEU A 57 47.83 -6.82 1.22
N ALA A 58 48.69 -7.82 1.04
CA ALA A 58 48.58 -8.81 -0.04
C ALA A 58 48.23 -10.24 0.44
N LEU A 59 47.82 -10.41 1.71
CA LEU A 59 47.56 -11.74 2.31
C LEU A 59 46.34 -11.77 3.24
N ALA A 60 45.31 -10.95 2.95
CA ALA A 60 44.02 -10.96 3.66
C ALA A 60 42.80 -10.85 2.72
N SER A 61 42.95 -11.22 1.45
CA SER A 61 41.87 -11.18 0.44
C SER A 61 41.47 -12.56 -0.10
N LEU A 62 41.88 -13.64 0.56
CA LEU A 62 41.40 -15.01 0.30
C LEU A 62 40.51 -15.50 1.45
N LEU A 63 39.53 -14.67 1.84
CA LEU A 63 38.29 -15.23 2.38
C LEU A 63 37.41 -15.51 1.15
N PRO A 64 37.00 -16.76 0.90
CA PRO A 64 35.87 -16.97 0.03
C PRO A 64 34.70 -16.26 0.70
N THR A 65 34.32 -15.10 0.18
CA THR A 65 32.93 -14.68 0.26
C THR A 65 32.18 -15.76 -0.49
N GLY A 66 31.81 -16.81 0.25
CA GLY A 66 30.69 -17.64 -0.12
C GLY A 66 29.55 -16.66 -0.33
N PHE A 67 29.29 -16.32 -1.58
CA PHE A 67 27.93 -16.13 -2.02
C PHE A 67 27.22 -17.38 -1.54
N HIS A 68 26.65 -17.33 -0.34
CA HIS A 68 25.41 -18.04 -0.10
C HIS A 68 24.49 -17.50 -1.19
N GLN A 69 24.48 -18.19 -2.33
CA GLN A 69 23.26 -18.34 -3.07
C GLN A 69 22.27 -18.72 -1.98
N THR A 70 21.38 -17.78 -1.64
CA THR A 70 20.10 -18.09 -1.06
C THR A 70 19.47 -19.05 -2.06
N ALA A 71 19.81 -20.33 -1.90
CA ALA A 71 19.25 -21.40 -2.67
C ALA A 71 17.81 -21.42 -2.21
N GLY A 72 16.97 -20.59 -2.84
CA GLY A 72 15.57 -20.54 -2.47
C GLY A 72 14.94 -21.89 -2.73
N LEU A 73 13.66 -22.03 -2.37
CA LEU A 73 12.96 -23.31 -2.40
C LEU A 73 13.27 -24.18 -3.63
N PRO A 74 13.35 -25.51 -3.47
CA PRO A 74 13.57 -26.42 -4.58
C PRO A 74 12.54 -26.16 -5.66
N ARG A 75 12.96 -26.28 -6.92
CA ARG A 75 12.07 -26.05 -8.06
C ARG A 75 10.77 -26.87 -7.96
N ALA A 76 10.88 -28.15 -7.56
CA ALA A 76 9.71 -29.01 -7.38
C ALA A 76 8.70 -28.48 -6.34
N ALA A 77 9.19 -27.88 -5.25
CA ALA A 77 8.33 -27.26 -4.24
C ALA A 77 7.65 -26.00 -4.79
N ARG A 78 8.40 -25.16 -5.52
CA ARG A 78 7.83 -23.97 -6.19
C ARG A 78 6.77 -24.35 -7.22
N ASP A 79 7.06 -25.32 -8.07
CA ASP A 79 6.13 -25.81 -9.09
C ASP A 79 4.84 -26.36 -8.43
N SER A 80 4.96 -26.99 -7.25
CA SER A 80 3.81 -27.50 -6.48
C SER A 80 2.98 -26.37 -5.83
N ILE A 81 3.64 -25.32 -5.32
CA ILE A 81 2.98 -24.10 -4.82
C ILE A 81 2.23 -23.44 -5.98
N ASP A 82 2.90 -23.25 -7.12
CA ASP A 82 2.34 -22.61 -8.31
C ASP A 82 1.13 -23.38 -8.84
N ALA A 83 1.20 -24.71 -8.88
CA ALA A 83 0.06 -25.55 -9.28
C ALA A 83 -1.14 -25.38 -8.33
N ALA A 84 -0.92 -25.38 -7.02
CA ALA A 84 -1.99 -25.21 -6.04
C ALA A 84 -2.63 -23.81 -6.12
N VAL A 85 -1.81 -22.76 -6.24
CA VAL A 85 -2.28 -21.37 -6.38
C VAL A 85 -2.99 -21.16 -7.72
N SER A 86 -2.48 -21.72 -8.82
CA SER A 86 -3.11 -21.62 -10.14
C SER A 86 -4.52 -22.20 -10.15
N GLU A 87 -4.71 -23.37 -9.54
CA GLU A 87 -6.04 -24.00 -9.45
C GLU A 87 -7.03 -23.13 -8.65
N ALA A 88 -6.58 -22.50 -7.57
CA ALA A 88 -7.40 -21.55 -6.82
C ALA A 88 -7.78 -20.32 -7.67
N TYR A 89 -6.84 -19.81 -8.48
CA TYR A 89 -7.14 -18.73 -9.42
C TYR A 89 -8.11 -19.16 -10.52
N GLU A 90 -8.03 -20.39 -11.03
CA GLU A 90 -8.99 -20.91 -12.00
C GLU A 90 -10.41 -20.96 -11.43
N ALA A 91 -10.56 -21.43 -10.18
CA ALA A 91 -11.84 -21.43 -9.48
C ALA A 91 -12.43 -20.01 -9.30
N ALA A 92 -11.59 -19.04 -8.91
CA ALA A 92 -11.99 -17.65 -8.80
C ALA A 92 -12.34 -17.04 -10.18
N ALA A 93 -11.53 -17.33 -11.21
CA ALA A 93 -11.69 -16.82 -12.56
C ALA A 93 -13.00 -17.25 -13.22
N ALA A 94 -13.58 -18.39 -12.81
CA ALA A 94 -14.90 -18.83 -13.26
C ALA A 94 -16.05 -17.86 -12.90
N ALA A 95 -15.85 -16.91 -11.97
CA ALA A 95 -16.81 -15.85 -11.70
C ALA A 95 -16.70 -14.62 -12.63
N PHE A 96 -15.63 -14.54 -13.42
CA PHE A 96 -15.32 -13.40 -14.28
C PHE A 96 -15.57 -13.72 -15.77
N PRO A 97 -15.79 -12.70 -16.63
CA PRO A 97 -15.93 -11.28 -16.29
C PRO A 97 -17.36 -10.91 -15.85
N CYS A 98 -17.47 -9.94 -14.96
CA CYS A 98 -18.74 -9.42 -14.48
C CYS A 98 -19.24 -8.24 -15.33
N LYS A 99 -20.55 -8.21 -15.59
CA LYS A 99 -21.20 -7.03 -16.17
C LYS A 99 -21.50 -6.02 -15.07
N VAL A 100 -20.92 -4.83 -15.16
CA VAL A 100 -21.06 -3.79 -14.13
C VAL A 100 -21.86 -2.61 -14.69
N LYS A 101 -22.89 -2.20 -13.94
CA LYS A 101 -23.69 -1.02 -14.32
C LYS A 101 -22.90 0.27 -14.05
N ARG A 102 -23.36 1.37 -14.64
CA ARG A 102 -22.80 2.71 -14.43
C ARG A 102 -23.85 3.61 -13.81
N ARG A 103 -23.47 4.49 -12.89
CA ARG A 103 -24.38 5.45 -12.24
C ARG A 103 -23.69 6.80 -12.06
N GLY A 104 -24.50 7.86 -11.91
CA GLY A 104 -24.04 9.18 -11.49
C GLY A 104 -23.46 10.06 -12.60
N ARG A 105 -23.04 11.26 -12.18
CA ARG A 105 -22.22 12.22 -12.95
C ARG A 105 -21.09 12.68 -12.02
N PRO A 106 -19.82 12.33 -12.29
CA PRO A 106 -19.29 11.58 -13.42
C PRO A 106 -19.84 10.15 -13.45
N ARG A 107 -19.74 9.50 -14.61
CA ARG A 107 -20.11 8.09 -14.70
C ARG A 107 -19.12 7.28 -13.87
N MET A 108 -19.60 6.64 -12.82
CA MET A 108 -18.84 5.71 -12.00
C MET A 108 -19.41 4.31 -12.17
N MET A 109 -18.56 3.29 -12.11
CA MET A 109 -19.04 1.92 -12.02
C MET A 109 -19.86 1.77 -10.74
N ARG A 110 -20.95 1.01 -10.81
CA ARG A 110 -21.80 0.77 -9.67
C ARG A 110 -21.03 -0.06 -8.64
N TRP A 111 -20.73 0.53 -7.48
CA TRP A 111 -19.90 -0.09 -6.47
C TRP A 111 -20.49 -1.42 -5.96
N GLU A 112 -21.81 -1.54 -5.85
CA GLU A 112 -22.45 -2.78 -5.40
C GLU A 112 -22.20 -3.94 -6.37
N ASP A 113 -22.08 -3.66 -7.67
CA ASP A 113 -21.80 -4.67 -8.67
C ASP A 113 -20.31 -5.06 -8.66
N VAL A 114 -19.41 -4.10 -8.39
CA VAL A 114 -17.97 -4.36 -8.17
C VAL A 114 -17.76 -5.25 -6.95
N ASP A 115 -18.31 -4.88 -5.79
CA ASP A 115 -18.15 -5.63 -4.55
C ASP A 115 -18.74 -7.04 -4.67
N ARG A 116 -19.94 -7.17 -5.23
CA ARG A 116 -20.58 -8.47 -5.46
C ARG A 116 -19.72 -9.36 -6.36
N CYS A 117 -19.16 -8.79 -7.43
CA CYS A 117 -18.32 -9.52 -8.36
C CYS A 117 -17.08 -10.13 -7.68
N LEU A 118 -16.33 -9.29 -6.95
CA LEU A 118 -15.09 -9.70 -6.30
C LEU A 118 -15.34 -10.71 -5.16
N ASN A 119 -16.34 -10.44 -4.32
CA ASN A 119 -16.68 -11.34 -3.21
C ASN A 119 -17.22 -12.69 -3.71
N ASN A 120 -17.98 -12.70 -4.82
CA ASN A 120 -18.43 -13.94 -5.45
C ASN A 120 -17.25 -14.77 -5.98
N ALA A 121 -16.25 -14.15 -6.63
CA ALA A 121 -15.05 -14.86 -7.09
C ALA A 121 -14.28 -15.51 -5.92
N VAL A 122 -14.08 -14.77 -4.83
CA VAL A 122 -13.39 -15.27 -3.63
C VAL A 122 -14.16 -16.40 -2.95
N SER A 123 -15.48 -16.38 -2.99
CA SER A 123 -16.32 -17.44 -2.41
C SER A 123 -16.25 -18.77 -3.17
N ARG A 124 -15.69 -18.79 -4.39
CA ARG A 124 -15.51 -20.01 -5.19
C ARG A 124 -14.23 -20.77 -4.88
N VAL A 125 -13.29 -20.13 -4.18
CA VAL A 125 -12.02 -20.75 -3.81
C VAL A 125 -12.25 -21.67 -2.62
N ASP A 126 -11.80 -22.91 -2.75
CA ASP A 126 -11.70 -23.84 -1.62
C ASP A 126 -10.45 -23.50 -0.81
N TRP A 127 -10.63 -22.63 0.19
CA TRP A 127 -9.55 -22.11 1.03
C TRP A 127 -8.94 -23.18 1.94
N ASP A 128 -9.75 -24.14 2.37
CA ASP A 128 -9.33 -25.24 3.23
C ASP A 128 -8.45 -26.20 2.43
N GLU A 129 -8.87 -26.53 1.20
CA GLU A 129 -8.09 -27.37 0.30
C GLU A 129 -6.76 -26.71 -0.09
N LEU A 130 -6.79 -25.44 -0.48
CA LEU A 130 -5.57 -24.69 -0.80
C LEU A 130 -4.59 -24.67 0.37
N SER A 131 -5.08 -24.35 1.57
CA SER A 131 -4.24 -24.32 2.79
C SER A 131 -3.65 -25.70 3.09
N ARG A 132 -4.46 -26.76 2.99
CA ARG A 132 -4.02 -28.14 3.20
C ARG A 132 -2.92 -28.55 2.23
N ARG A 133 -3.05 -28.21 0.95
CA ARG A 133 -2.05 -28.51 -0.08
C ARG A 133 -0.76 -27.76 0.16
N LEU A 134 -0.83 -26.47 0.45
CA LEU A 134 0.37 -25.67 0.76
C LEU A 134 1.09 -26.21 2.00
N GLU A 135 0.35 -26.58 3.05
CA GLU A 135 0.95 -27.20 4.24
C GLU A 135 1.61 -28.54 3.91
N SER A 136 1.00 -29.36 3.05
CA SER A 136 1.62 -30.61 2.58
C SER A 136 2.92 -30.36 1.82
N VAL A 137 2.99 -29.32 0.98
CA VAL A 137 4.24 -28.96 0.28
C VAL A 137 5.29 -28.53 1.30
N ARG A 138 4.92 -27.68 2.27
CA ARG A 138 5.82 -27.23 3.34
C ARG A 138 6.38 -28.41 4.14
N ALA A 139 5.54 -29.32 4.61
CA ALA A 139 5.94 -30.50 5.36
C ALA A 139 6.86 -31.45 4.56
N SER A 140 6.65 -31.55 3.24
CA SER A 140 7.49 -32.37 2.34
C SER A 140 8.82 -31.72 1.94
N THR A 141 9.05 -30.46 2.32
CA THR A 141 10.24 -29.69 1.93
C THR A 141 11.08 -29.30 3.16
N PRO A 142 11.72 -30.28 3.83
CA PRO A 142 12.53 -30.01 5.02
C PRO A 142 13.78 -29.20 4.69
N GLY A 143 14.25 -28.41 5.66
CA GLY A 143 15.51 -27.66 5.56
C GLY A 143 15.38 -26.21 5.06
N TYR A 144 14.16 -25.74 4.80
CA TYR A 144 13.88 -24.35 4.42
C TYR A 144 13.15 -23.60 5.53
N SER A 145 13.38 -22.30 5.61
CA SER A 145 12.73 -21.46 6.60
C SER A 145 11.24 -21.23 6.27
N PRO A 146 10.37 -21.05 7.28
CA PRO A 146 8.99 -20.62 7.07
C PRO A 146 8.88 -19.32 6.25
N ALA A 147 9.87 -18.43 6.38
CA ALA A 147 9.95 -17.17 5.65
C ALA A 147 10.16 -17.38 4.14
N GLU A 148 11.06 -18.30 3.75
CA GLU A 148 11.28 -18.63 2.33
C GLU A 148 10.03 -19.25 1.71
N PHE A 149 9.35 -20.15 2.45
CA PHE A 149 8.10 -20.75 1.99
C PHE A 149 7.01 -19.70 1.79
N THR A 150 6.83 -18.83 2.77
CA THR A 150 5.88 -17.71 2.69
C THR A 150 6.19 -16.79 1.52
N ALA A 151 7.47 -16.45 1.30
CA ALA A 151 7.88 -15.63 0.17
C ALA A 151 7.56 -16.29 -1.20
N ALA A 152 7.74 -17.61 -1.31
CA ALA A 152 7.37 -18.33 -2.53
C ALA A 152 5.85 -18.35 -2.77
N VAL A 153 5.04 -18.54 -1.72
CA VAL A 153 3.58 -18.44 -1.81
C VAL A 153 3.15 -17.02 -2.21
N GLU A 154 3.70 -15.99 -1.57
CA GLU A 154 3.42 -14.58 -1.90
C GLU A 154 3.79 -14.24 -3.35
N ALA A 155 4.91 -14.75 -3.84
CA ALA A 155 5.34 -14.60 -5.24
C ALA A 155 4.37 -15.30 -6.20
N SER A 156 3.97 -16.54 -5.89
CA SER A 156 2.99 -17.30 -6.68
C SER A 156 1.63 -16.59 -6.75
N LEU A 157 1.14 -16.12 -5.60
CA LEU A 157 -0.10 -15.32 -5.50
C LEU A 157 -0.02 -14.04 -6.33
N SER A 158 1.14 -13.38 -6.36
CA SER A 158 1.35 -12.16 -7.14
C SER A 158 1.41 -12.44 -8.64
N ALA A 159 2.08 -13.53 -9.04
CA ALA A 159 2.17 -13.96 -10.43
C ALA A 159 0.81 -14.37 -11.02
N GLY A 160 -0.08 -14.94 -10.20
CA GLY A 160 -1.45 -15.30 -10.62
C GLY A 160 -2.45 -14.14 -10.68
N ALA A 161 -2.05 -12.91 -10.33
CA ALA A 161 -2.97 -11.78 -10.26
C ALA A 161 -3.64 -11.49 -11.63
N LEU A 162 -4.95 -11.22 -11.60
CA LEU A 162 -5.76 -10.96 -12.79
C LEU A 162 -5.88 -9.46 -13.03
N THR A 163 -5.78 -9.02 -14.29
CA THR A 163 -5.97 -7.60 -14.66
C THR A 163 -7.44 -7.17 -14.53
N LEU A 164 -7.66 -5.89 -14.28
CA LEU A 164 -9.00 -5.32 -14.11
C LEU A 164 -9.93 -5.57 -15.30
N GLU A 165 -9.42 -5.51 -16.54
CA GLU A 165 -10.17 -5.78 -17.76
C GLU A 165 -10.63 -7.24 -17.88
N ARG A 166 -9.95 -8.19 -17.21
CA ARG A 166 -10.42 -9.57 -17.10
C ARG A 166 -11.57 -9.70 -16.09
N LEU A 167 -11.69 -8.77 -15.15
CA LEU A 167 -12.73 -8.81 -14.10
C LEU A 167 -14.04 -8.17 -14.56
N PHE A 168 -13.97 -7.05 -15.30
CA PHE A 168 -15.13 -6.20 -15.57
C PHE A 168 -15.35 -5.93 -17.05
N VAL A 169 -16.59 -6.14 -17.51
CA VAL A 169 -17.01 -5.78 -18.87
C VAL A 169 -17.52 -4.34 -18.89
N ILE A 170 -16.67 -3.42 -19.37
CA ILE A 170 -16.97 -1.99 -19.47
C ILE A 170 -16.57 -1.45 -20.83
N LYS A 171 -17.55 -0.97 -21.60
CA LYS A 171 -17.33 -0.39 -22.94
C LYS A 171 -16.98 1.10 -22.93
N ASP A 172 -17.26 1.79 -21.82
CA ASP A 172 -17.13 3.24 -21.72
C ASP A 172 -15.85 3.58 -20.96
N GLU A 173 -14.85 4.05 -21.69
CA GLU A 173 -13.53 4.37 -21.15
C GLU A 173 -13.54 5.60 -20.23
N LYS A 174 -14.59 6.43 -20.28
CA LYS A 174 -14.71 7.65 -19.46
C LYS A 174 -15.28 7.39 -18.07
N VAL A 175 -15.56 6.12 -17.72
CA VAL A 175 -16.08 5.76 -16.40
C VAL A 175 -14.96 5.75 -15.35
N LEU A 176 -15.30 6.03 -14.10
CA LEU A 176 -14.42 5.82 -12.95
C LEU A 176 -14.63 4.42 -12.35
N LEU A 177 -13.53 3.73 -12.04
CA LEU A 177 -13.51 2.55 -11.18
C LEU A 177 -13.56 3.01 -9.71
N PRO A 178 -14.60 2.68 -8.94
CA PRO A 178 -14.73 3.10 -7.55
C PRO A 178 -13.69 2.40 -6.66
N LEU A 179 -13.09 3.13 -5.73
CA LEU A 179 -12.09 2.62 -4.79
C LEU A 179 -12.74 1.96 -3.57
N THR A 180 -13.63 0.98 -3.79
CA THR A 180 -14.41 0.32 -2.73
C THR A 180 -13.53 -0.50 -1.78
N ASN A 181 -14.05 -0.80 -0.58
CA ASN A 181 -13.32 -1.62 0.39
C ASN A 181 -12.96 -3.00 -0.18
N SER A 182 -13.90 -3.65 -0.88
CA SER A 182 -13.65 -4.96 -1.49
C SER A 182 -12.62 -4.86 -2.62
N LEU A 183 -12.67 -3.84 -3.47
CA LEU A 183 -11.64 -3.63 -4.48
C LEU A 183 -10.26 -3.51 -3.83
N LEU A 184 -10.11 -2.62 -2.85
CA LEU A 184 -8.84 -2.37 -2.18
C LEU A 184 -8.32 -3.59 -1.41
N LYS A 185 -9.21 -4.45 -0.91
CA LYS A 185 -8.84 -5.70 -0.22
C LYS A 185 -8.15 -6.71 -1.14
N TYR A 186 -8.58 -6.78 -2.39
CA TYR A 186 -8.07 -7.78 -3.36
C TYR A 186 -7.07 -7.18 -4.36
N LEU A 187 -6.73 -5.91 -4.19
CA LEU A 187 -5.80 -5.20 -5.06
C LEU A 187 -4.35 -5.52 -4.70
N PRO A 188 -3.48 -5.87 -5.68
CA PRO A 188 -2.04 -5.83 -5.48
C PRO A 188 -1.57 -4.43 -5.06
N ALA A 189 -0.58 -4.36 -4.17
CA ALA A 189 -0.20 -3.11 -3.49
C ALA A 189 0.25 -1.99 -4.44
N ASP A 190 0.84 -2.34 -5.58
CA ASP A 190 1.42 -1.46 -6.57
C ASP A 190 0.48 -1.14 -7.75
N SER A 191 -0.64 -1.85 -7.88
CA SER A 191 -1.49 -1.86 -9.08
C SER A 191 -1.97 -0.47 -9.54
N LEU A 192 -2.42 0.37 -8.60
CA LEU A 192 -3.01 1.68 -8.94
C LEU A 192 -2.06 2.84 -8.65
N MET A 193 -0.79 2.56 -8.32
CA MET A 193 0.18 3.58 -7.94
C MET A 193 0.34 4.62 -9.05
N GLY A 194 0.28 5.90 -8.69
CA GLY A 194 0.46 6.97 -9.66
C GLY A 194 -0.78 7.30 -10.49
N LEU A 195 -1.89 6.56 -10.38
CA LEU A 195 -3.12 6.88 -11.10
C LEU A 195 -3.85 8.07 -10.48
N PRO A 196 -4.47 8.94 -11.30
CA PRO A 196 -5.24 10.07 -10.78
C PRO A 196 -6.48 9.59 -10.03
N VAL A 197 -6.72 10.19 -8.86
CA VAL A 197 -7.92 9.94 -8.06
C VAL A 197 -8.89 11.10 -8.25
N SER A 198 -10.13 10.77 -8.58
CA SER A 198 -11.25 11.71 -8.73
C SER A 198 -12.30 11.50 -7.65
N ASP A 199 -12.93 12.58 -7.22
CA ASP A 199 -14.10 12.53 -6.35
C ASP A 199 -15.41 12.21 -7.11
N LYS A 200 -16.51 12.07 -6.37
CA LYS A 200 -17.86 11.83 -6.89
C LYS A 200 -18.44 12.97 -7.74
N VAL A 201 -17.74 14.09 -7.89
CA VAL A 201 -18.10 15.23 -8.76
C VAL A 201 -17.22 15.24 -10.01
N GLY A 202 -16.18 14.39 -10.07
CA GLY A 202 -15.25 14.25 -11.18
C GLY A 202 -14.04 15.15 -11.06
N THR A 203 -13.85 15.81 -9.92
CA THR A 203 -12.68 16.65 -9.66
C THR A 203 -11.51 15.74 -9.30
N GLN A 204 -10.37 15.88 -10.00
CA GLN A 204 -9.14 15.22 -9.58
C GLN A 204 -8.64 15.84 -8.27
N VAL A 205 -8.60 15.02 -7.22
CA VAL A 205 -8.17 15.38 -5.87
C VAL A 205 -6.69 15.11 -5.63
N GLY A 206 -6.10 14.21 -6.41
CA GLY A 206 -4.69 13.85 -6.27
C GLY A 206 -4.33 12.59 -7.06
N THR A 207 -3.33 11.87 -6.56
CA THR A 207 -2.74 10.69 -7.19
C THR A 207 -2.63 9.55 -6.18
N PHE A 208 -3.08 8.35 -6.55
CA PHE A 208 -3.10 7.19 -5.67
C PHE A 208 -1.70 6.84 -5.16
N ALA A 209 -1.57 6.66 -3.85
CA ALA A 209 -0.30 6.49 -3.14
C ALA A 209 -0.24 5.23 -2.26
N GLY A 210 -1.26 4.36 -2.32
CA GLY A 210 -1.27 3.05 -1.69
C GLY A 210 -2.50 2.75 -0.87
N ILE A 211 -2.47 1.61 -0.19
CA ILE A 211 -3.52 1.13 0.71
C ILE A 211 -2.99 1.00 2.13
N TYR A 212 -3.88 1.12 3.13
CA TYR A 212 -3.55 0.86 4.52
C TYR A 212 -4.74 0.22 5.24
N SER A 213 -4.45 -0.46 6.35
CA SER A 213 -5.47 -1.07 7.21
C SER A 213 -5.82 -0.13 8.35
N TYR A 214 -7.11 0.13 8.52
CA TYR A 214 -7.66 0.89 9.64
C TYR A 214 -8.52 -0.03 10.49
N GLU A 215 -8.17 -0.15 11.78
CA GLU A 215 -8.98 -0.84 12.76
C GLU A 215 -9.80 0.21 13.54
N ARG A 216 -11.12 0.00 13.61
CA ARG A 216 -11.97 0.80 14.49
C ARG A 216 -12.64 -0.11 15.51
N THR A 217 -12.63 0.35 16.75
CA THR A 217 -13.38 -0.22 17.85
C THR A 217 -14.70 0.55 17.97
N GLY A 218 -15.82 -0.14 17.75
CA GLY A 218 -17.17 0.41 17.98
C GLY A 218 -17.55 0.35 19.46
N GLY A 219 -18.35 1.31 19.94
CA GLY A 219 -18.62 1.57 21.37
C GLY A 219 -19.32 0.49 22.21
N LEU A 220 -19.28 0.72 23.53
CA LEU A 220 -19.86 0.03 24.71
C LEU A 220 -19.61 -1.47 24.93
N ALA A 221 -19.10 -2.20 23.93
CA ALA A 221 -18.51 -3.51 24.15
C ALA A 221 -17.26 -3.63 23.29
N THR A 222 -16.09 -3.79 23.93
CA THR A 222 -14.76 -4.01 23.34
C THR A 222 -14.65 -5.27 22.45
N ALA A 223 -15.77 -5.92 22.11
CA ALA A 223 -15.84 -7.20 21.41
C ALA A 223 -15.83 -7.08 19.88
N ASN A 224 -16.26 -5.96 19.29
CA ASN A 224 -16.37 -5.84 17.83
C ASN A 224 -15.28 -4.92 17.27
N LYS A 225 -14.14 -5.52 16.93
CA LYS A 225 -13.09 -4.92 16.10
C LYS A 225 -13.45 -5.15 14.63
N TYR A 226 -13.54 -4.08 13.85
CA TYR A 226 -13.65 -4.20 12.40
C TYR A 226 -12.45 -3.55 11.72
N ARG A 227 -11.88 -4.28 10.76
CA ARG A 227 -10.73 -3.85 9.96
C ARG A 227 -11.20 -3.46 8.56
N LEU A 228 -10.89 -2.24 8.15
CA LEU A 228 -11.15 -1.71 6.82
C LEU A 228 -9.84 -1.50 6.08
N THR A 229 -9.76 -1.95 4.83
CA THR A 229 -8.76 -1.48 3.89
C THR A 229 -9.21 -0.16 3.29
N LEU A 230 -8.39 0.87 3.48
CA LEU A 230 -8.56 2.23 2.96
C LEU A 230 -7.41 2.55 2.00
N PHE A 231 -7.53 3.64 1.24
CA PHE A 231 -6.49 4.13 0.35
C PHE A 231 -5.96 5.49 0.79
N GLN A 232 -4.77 5.84 0.33
CA GLN A 232 -4.16 7.16 0.48
C GLN A 232 -3.79 7.73 -0.89
N TYR A 233 -3.72 9.06 -0.99
CA TYR A 233 -3.36 9.75 -2.22
C TYR A 233 -2.50 10.98 -1.93
N ASN A 234 -1.60 11.33 -2.85
CA ASN A 234 -0.86 12.57 -2.82
C ASN A 234 -1.72 13.68 -3.40
N ASP A 235 -1.98 14.74 -2.64
CA ASP A 235 -2.66 15.93 -3.15
C ASP A 235 -1.77 16.74 -4.11
N ARG A 236 -2.29 17.85 -4.61
CA ARG A 236 -1.56 18.73 -5.56
C ARG A 236 -0.28 19.34 -4.98
N ASN A 237 -0.16 19.38 -3.65
CA ASN A 237 0.99 19.91 -2.94
C ASN A 237 1.98 18.79 -2.55
N GLY A 238 1.69 17.54 -2.91
CA GLY A 238 2.49 16.38 -2.57
C GLY A 238 2.26 15.87 -1.13
N ASN A 239 1.26 16.37 -0.42
CA ASN A 239 0.95 15.86 0.91
C ASN A 239 0.12 14.58 0.80
N VAL A 240 0.44 13.60 1.65
CA VAL A 240 -0.35 12.37 1.75
C VAL A 240 -1.67 12.68 2.45
N GLN A 241 -2.75 12.43 1.74
CA GLN A 241 -4.12 12.53 2.21
C GLN A 241 -4.76 11.15 2.30
N SER A 242 -5.76 11.05 3.15
CA SER A 242 -6.60 9.87 3.30
C SER A 242 -8.07 10.28 3.34
N PRO A 243 -9.00 9.44 2.86
CA PRO A 243 -10.42 9.73 2.86
C PRO A 243 -11.06 9.65 4.28
N PHE A 244 -10.31 9.84 5.37
CA PHE A 244 -10.69 9.56 6.77
C PHE A 244 -12.10 10.06 7.17
N ASP A 245 -12.55 11.21 6.68
CA ASP A 245 -13.87 11.77 7.01
C ASP A 245 -15.04 11.13 6.23
N LYS A 246 -14.75 10.30 5.24
CA LYS A 246 -15.71 9.66 4.33
C LYS A 246 -15.38 8.18 4.22
N LEU A 247 -15.88 7.39 5.18
CA LEU A 247 -15.93 5.92 5.11
C LEU A 247 -16.66 5.40 3.85
N LEU A 248 -17.34 6.31 3.14
CA LEU A 248 -17.92 6.13 1.82
C LEU A 248 -16.82 6.10 0.74
N LEU A 249 -16.13 4.96 0.68
CA LEU A 249 -15.14 4.63 -0.34
C LEU A 249 -15.70 4.62 -1.78
N ASP A 250 -17.02 4.56 -1.93
CA ASP A 250 -17.74 4.72 -3.19
C ASP A 250 -17.76 6.17 -3.70
N SER A 251 -17.22 7.13 -2.95
CA SER A 251 -17.14 8.54 -3.35
C SER A 251 -15.86 8.90 -4.13
N PHE A 252 -14.94 7.95 -4.30
CA PHE A 252 -13.68 8.15 -5.01
C PHE A 252 -13.50 7.08 -6.08
N GLY A 253 -12.84 7.45 -7.18
CA GLY A 253 -12.50 6.50 -8.22
C GLY A 253 -11.31 6.93 -9.06
N VAL A 254 -10.74 5.96 -9.77
CA VAL A 254 -9.66 6.15 -10.74
C VAL A 254 -10.22 6.00 -12.17
N PRO A 255 -9.68 6.70 -13.18
CA PRO A 255 -10.12 6.55 -14.56
C PRO A 255 -9.99 5.10 -15.05
N TRP A 256 -11.08 4.53 -15.56
CA TRP A 256 -11.10 3.15 -16.05
C TRP A 256 -10.10 2.92 -17.18
N ARG A 257 -10.01 3.87 -18.11
CA ARG A 257 -9.07 3.81 -19.24
C ARG A 257 -7.64 3.49 -18.78
N ASP A 258 -7.21 4.11 -17.70
CA ASP A 258 -5.82 4.03 -17.21
C ASP A 258 -5.64 2.84 -16.24
N ALA A 259 -6.71 2.43 -15.55
CA ALA A 259 -6.70 1.32 -14.61
C ALA A 259 -6.88 -0.07 -15.26
N ARG A 260 -7.57 -0.19 -16.40
CA ARG A 260 -8.06 -1.49 -16.90
C ARG A 260 -6.98 -2.56 -17.13
N SER A 261 -5.77 -2.16 -17.52
CA SER A 261 -4.65 -3.08 -17.76
C SER A 261 -3.87 -3.43 -16.49
N GLN A 262 -4.15 -2.77 -15.37
CA GLN A 262 -3.46 -3.00 -14.11
C GLN A 262 -3.98 -4.27 -13.42
N PRO A 263 -3.15 -4.96 -12.61
CA PRO A 263 -3.58 -6.08 -11.78
C PRO A 263 -4.74 -5.69 -10.84
N GLY A 264 -5.94 -6.23 -11.03
CA GLY A 264 -7.14 -5.85 -10.29
C GLY A 264 -7.56 -6.80 -9.18
N PHE A 265 -7.06 -8.03 -9.21
CA PHE A 265 -7.49 -9.08 -8.30
C PHE A 265 -6.34 -10.04 -8.00
N ARG A 266 -6.07 -10.18 -6.71
CA ARG A 266 -5.14 -11.13 -6.13
C ARG A 266 -5.81 -11.85 -4.96
N LEU A 267 -5.64 -13.16 -4.89
CA LEU A 267 -6.10 -13.94 -3.77
C LEU A 267 -5.37 -13.49 -2.49
N PRO A 268 -6.10 -13.16 -1.41
CA PRO A 268 -5.47 -12.56 -0.25
C PRO A 268 -4.80 -13.64 0.61
N SER A 269 -3.56 -13.39 1.03
CA SER A 269 -2.78 -14.36 1.81
C SER A 269 -3.24 -14.48 3.27
N ASP A 270 -3.98 -13.51 3.80
CA ASP A 270 -4.58 -13.55 5.15
C ASP A 270 -5.60 -14.69 5.33
N ARG A 271 -6.09 -15.26 4.23
CA ARG A 271 -6.96 -16.45 4.21
C ARG A 271 -6.20 -17.77 4.29
N LEU A 272 -4.90 -17.75 4.05
CA LEU A 272 -4.07 -18.93 4.12
C LEU A 272 -3.59 -19.07 5.57
N ALA A 273 -3.98 -20.15 6.23
CA ALA A 273 -3.55 -20.44 7.60
C ALA A 273 -2.09 -20.95 7.61
N LEU A 274 -1.16 -20.13 7.12
CA LEU A 274 0.27 -20.42 7.14
C LEU A 274 0.76 -20.13 8.57
N SER A 275 0.80 -21.17 9.40
CA SER A 275 1.37 -21.06 10.75
C SER A 275 2.85 -20.64 10.64
N PRO A 276 3.32 -19.62 11.38
CA PRO A 276 4.74 -19.27 11.42
C PRO A 276 5.61 -20.41 11.97
#